data_AF-A0A1L9PDM5-F1
#
_entry.id   AF-A0A1L9PDM5-F1
#
_cell.length_a   1.000
_cell.length_b   1.000
_cell.length_c   1.000
_cell.angle_alpha   90.00
_cell.angle_beta   90.00
_cell.angle_gamma   90.00
#
_symmetry.space_group_name_H-M   'P 1'
#
loop_
_entity.id
_entity.type
_entity.pdbx_description
1 polymer ?
#
loop_
_entity_poly.entity_id
_entity_poly.type
_entity_poly.pdbx_seq_one_letter_code
_entity_poly.pdbx_strand_id
1 'polypeptide(L)'
;MLLDNPTLIQPGPAAAAPLFLLHDGGGTIFNYFMLGDLDRPVYGIQDPKFGSAEQWEGGMEEMARLYISFIRAAVPQGPILLGGWSLGGLTALEIARILAGEATGLQLRGLILIDSPLPEEWANHRDRFVDADVWVTETTSAKTKQAVDWRMDECDRLLDGWRAPRWQQPRPGGGRAEPPGSLTQRAHGLPQDNILGRPPPPPELLVAGSPPPVVLLRATDRVPVPAGSKPGSLVDVDLHRDSAQLGWDRLEYPLLHAVYDIPGHHFDLFEGYDRLEKVTELLGRISREMDV
;
A
#
# COMPACT_ATOMS: atom_id res chain seq x y z
N MET A 1 -17.24 -11.98 17.74
CA MET A 1 -16.41 -11.05 18.52
C MET A 1 -15.95 -9.98 17.56
N LEU A 2 -16.05 -8.70 17.94
CA LEU A 2 -15.29 -7.66 17.25
C LEU A 2 -13.82 -7.91 17.57
N LEU A 3 -12.99 -8.07 16.54
CA LEU A 3 -11.54 -8.12 16.72
C LEU A 3 -11.06 -6.77 17.25
N ASP A 4 -10.02 -6.75 18.08
CA ASP A 4 -9.34 -5.51 18.47
C ASP A 4 -8.88 -4.75 17.23
N ASN A 5 -8.81 -3.42 17.28
CA ASN A 5 -8.30 -2.60 16.18
C ASN A 5 -7.19 -1.67 16.71
N PRO A 6 -5.90 -1.92 16.38
CA PRO A 6 -5.42 -2.90 15.40
C PRO A 6 -5.49 -4.35 15.92
N THR A 7 -5.73 -5.31 15.01
CA THR A 7 -5.70 -6.74 15.33
C THR A 7 -4.27 -7.27 15.19
N LEU A 8 -3.73 -7.95 16.21
CA LEU A 8 -2.48 -8.70 16.05
C LEU A 8 -2.74 -9.95 15.20
N ILE A 9 -2.20 -9.99 13.98
CA ILE A 9 -2.33 -11.10 13.03
C ILE A 9 -1.24 -12.15 13.29
N GLN A 10 0.01 -11.71 13.40
CA GLN A 10 1.15 -12.58 13.66
C GLN A 10 1.98 -12.03 14.82
N PRO A 11 2.33 -12.83 15.83
CA PRO A 11 3.37 -12.45 16.78
C PRO A 11 4.75 -12.50 16.10
N GLY A 12 5.75 -11.88 16.69
CA GLY A 12 7.13 -11.98 16.21
C GLY A 12 8.14 -11.45 17.22
N PRO A 13 9.43 -11.41 16.88
CA PRO A 13 10.48 -10.89 17.75
C PRO A 13 10.20 -9.43 18.14
N ALA A 14 10.24 -9.12 19.43
CA ALA A 14 9.98 -7.76 19.94
C ALA A 14 10.99 -6.70 19.45
N ALA A 15 12.15 -7.14 18.95
CA ALA A 15 13.18 -6.27 18.40
C ALA A 15 12.91 -5.86 16.94
N ALA A 16 12.08 -6.60 16.20
CA ALA A 16 11.71 -6.26 14.82
C ALA A 16 10.62 -5.19 14.82
N ALA A 17 10.71 -4.21 13.91
CA ALA A 17 9.67 -3.20 13.76
C ALA A 17 8.33 -3.85 13.38
N PRO A 18 7.23 -3.56 14.08
CA PRO A 18 5.92 -4.07 13.70
C PRO A 18 5.50 -3.56 12.32
N LEU A 19 4.92 -4.44 11.51
CA LEU A 19 4.30 -4.10 10.23
C LEU A 19 2.80 -3.94 10.43
N PHE A 20 2.28 -2.75 10.12
CA PHE A 20 0.83 -2.50 10.09
C PHE A 20 0.33 -2.56 8.65
N LEU A 21 -0.60 -3.48 8.40
CA LEU A 21 -1.29 -3.67 7.12
C LEU A 21 -2.70 -3.09 7.19
N LEU A 22 -2.97 -2.08 6.35
CA LEU A 22 -4.23 -1.36 6.29
C LEU A 22 -5.20 -2.04 5.32
N HIS A 23 -6.49 -2.07 5.66
CA HIS A 23 -7.53 -2.67 4.82
C HIS A 23 -7.56 -2.12 3.38
N ASP A 24 -8.03 -2.94 2.45
CA ASP A 24 -8.33 -2.54 1.07
C ASP A 24 -9.70 -1.83 0.96
N GLY A 25 -10.15 -1.56 -0.27
CA GLY A 25 -11.43 -0.88 -0.52
C GLY A 25 -12.64 -1.56 0.14
N GLY A 26 -12.60 -2.88 0.34
CA GLY A 26 -13.65 -3.64 1.00
C GLY A 26 -13.71 -3.45 2.53
N GLY A 27 -12.73 -2.78 3.15
CA GLY A 27 -12.76 -2.47 4.58
C GLY A 27 -12.31 -3.60 5.52
N THR A 28 -11.90 -4.76 4.98
CA THR A 28 -11.51 -5.93 5.78
C THR A 28 -10.00 -6.19 5.77
N ILE A 29 -9.54 -7.04 6.68
CA ILE A 29 -8.14 -7.48 6.78
C ILE A 29 -7.99 -9.00 6.60
N PHE A 30 -9.02 -9.69 6.12
CA PHE A 30 -9.03 -11.15 6.05
C PHE A 30 -7.89 -11.72 5.20
N ASN A 31 -7.55 -11.03 4.11
CA ASN A 31 -6.46 -11.40 3.22
C ASN A 31 -5.11 -11.49 3.93
N TYR A 32 -4.89 -10.66 4.94
CA TYR A 32 -3.64 -10.63 5.69
C TYR A 32 -3.49 -11.81 6.66
N PHE A 33 -4.60 -12.47 7.06
CA PHE A 33 -4.54 -13.71 7.85
C PHE A 33 -4.08 -14.92 7.02
N MET A 34 -4.12 -14.82 5.69
CA MET A 34 -3.65 -15.89 4.81
C MET A 34 -2.14 -15.87 4.60
N LEU A 35 -1.47 -14.76 4.92
CA LEU A 35 -0.02 -14.63 4.79
C LEU A 35 0.71 -15.68 5.64
N GLY A 36 1.80 -16.22 5.09
CA GLY A 36 2.73 -17.02 5.89
C GLY A 36 3.50 -16.16 6.92
N ASP A 37 4.31 -16.81 7.73
CA ASP A 37 5.09 -16.16 8.78
C ASP A 37 6.07 -15.11 8.21
N LEU A 38 5.92 -13.86 8.65
CA LEU A 38 6.78 -12.75 8.23
C LEU A 38 7.98 -12.52 9.17
N ASP A 39 8.11 -13.31 10.25
CA ASP A 39 9.15 -13.19 11.28
C ASP A 39 9.22 -11.80 11.93
N ARG A 40 8.04 -11.18 12.13
CA ARG A 40 7.87 -9.90 12.84
C ARG A 40 6.44 -9.76 13.37
N PRO A 41 6.18 -8.88 14.34
CA PRO A 41 4.81 -8.56 14.70
C PRO A 41 4.06 -7.95 13.50
N VAL A 42 2.93 -8.55 13.13
CA VAL A 42 2.06 -8.05 12.04
C VAL A 42 0.71 -7.67 12.63
N TYR A 43 0.31 -6.43 12.38
CA TYR A 43 -0.97 -5.89 12.80
C TYR A 43 -1.84 -5.58 11.58
N GLY A 44 -3.13 -5.92 11.62
CA GLY A 44 -4.12 -5.50 10.66
C GLY A 44 -4.98 -4.36 11.19
N ILE A 45 -5.22 -3.33 10.38
CA ILE A 45 -6.19 -2.27 10.68
C ILE A 45 -7.38 -2.39 9.73
N GLN A 46 -8.51 -2.84 10.27
CA GLN A 46 -9.80 -2.91 9.55
C GLN A 46 -10.54 -1.58 9.61
N ASP A 47 -11.48 -1.35 8.70
CA ASP A 47 -12.31 -0.15 8.74
C ASP A 47 -13.24 -0.20 9.96
N PRO A 48 -13.11 0.71 10.95
CA PRO A 48 -13.99 0.74 12.12
C PRO A 48 -15.45 1.05 11.75
N LYS A 49 -15.70 1.61 10.56
CA LYS A 49 -17.03 1.88 10.04
C LYS A 49 -17.62 0.70 9.28
N PHE A 50 -16.90 -0.39 8.99
CA PHE A 50 -17.30 -1.53 8.12
C PHE A 50 -18.79 -1.94 8.21
N GLY A 51 -19.35 -1.99 9.43
CA GLY A 51 -20.75 -2.38 9.65
C GLY A 51 -21.82 -1.29 9.42
N SER A 52 -21.45 -0.09 8.98
CA SER A 52 -22.34 1.07 8.78
C SER A 52 -22.15 1.69 7.41
N ALA A 53 -23.13 2.46 6.91
CA ALA A 53 -23.00 3.25 5.69
C ALA A 53 -22.35 4.63 5.93
N GLU A 54 -21.71 4.84 7.09
CA GLU A 54 -21.09 6.13 7.43
C GLU A 54 -19.89 6.43 6.54
N GLN A 55 -19.75 7.70 6.17
CA GLN A 55 -18.65 8.19 5.35
C GLN A 55 -17.53 8.78 6.22
N TRP A 56 -16.32 8.84 5.67
CA TRP A 56 -15.21 9.65 6.17
C TRP A 56 -15.35 11.08 5.66
N GLU A 57 -16.15 11.89 6.35
CA GLU A 57 -16.44 13.28 5.95
C GLU A 57 -15.15 14.12 5.76
N GLY A 58 -14.11 13.89 6.57
CA GLY A 58 -12.80 14.52 6.42
C GLY A 58 -11.86 13.82 5.44
N GLY A 59 -12.38 12.89 4.65
CA GLY A 59 -11.65 12.15 3.62
C GLY A 59 -10.56 11.22 4.17
N MET A 60 -9.59 10.91 3.31
CA MET A 60 -8.46 10.03 3.65
C MET A 60 -7.66 10.53 4.86
N GLU A 61 -7.57 11.85 5.04
CA GLU A 61 -6.84 12.45 6.16
C GLU A 61 -7.52 12.13 7.51
N GLU A 62 -8.84 12.19 7.61
CA GLU A 62 -9.58 11.80 8.82
C GLU A 62 -9.30 10.34 9.18
N MET A 63 -9.42 9.46 8.18
CA MET A 63 -9.17 8.03 8.34
C MET A 63 -7.72 7.76 8.79
N ALA A 64 -6.74 8.37 8.12
CA ALA A 64 -5.32 8.24 8.46
C ALA A 64 -5.01 8.72 9.89
N ARG A 65 -5.60 9.84 10.34
CA ARG A 65 -5.44 10.34 11.71
C ARG A 65 -5.99 9.37 12.75
N LEU A 66 -7.15 8.76 12.49
CA LEU A 66 -7.67 7.72 13.37
C LEU A 66 -6.74 6.50 13.40
N TYR A 67 -6.23 6.06 12.26
CA TYR A 67 -5.35 4.90 12.19
C TYR A 67 -4.01 5.15 12.88
N ILE A 68 -3.48 6.37 12.84
CA ILE A 68 -2.32 6.77 13.65
C ILE A 68 -2.62 6.58 15.15
N SER A 69 -3.83 6.89 15.61
CA SER A 69 -4.21 6.68 17.02
C SER A 69 -4.22 5.20 17.41
N PHE A 70 -4.66 4.32 16.50
CA PHE A 70 -4.63 2.87 16.68
C PHE A 70 -3.19 2.34 16.71
N ILE A 71 -2.34 2.79 15.79
CA ILE A 71 -0.91 2.46 15.76
C ILE A 71 -0.25 2.86 17.07
N ARG A 72 -0.51 4.07 17.57
CA ARG A 72 0.06 4.57 18.84
C ARG A 72 -0.42 3.81 20.07
N ALA A 73 -1.64 3.27 20.04
CA ALA A 73 -2.15 2.44 21.13
C ALA A 73 -1.41 1.10 21.22
N ALA A 74 -1.01 0.53 20.07
CA ALA A 74 -0.21 -0.69 20.01
C ALA A 74 1.29 -0.43 20.23
N VAL A 75 1.82 0.66 19.66
CA VAL A 75 3.24 1.04 19.68
C VAL A 75 3.33 2.52 20.04
N PRO A 76 3.50 2.86 21.33
CA PRO A 76 3.49 4.26 21.77
C PRO A 76 4.61 5.12 21.16
N GLN A 77 5.77 4.50 20.91
CA GLN A 77 6.95 5.13 20.32
C GLN A 77 7.86 4.05 19.70
N GLY A 78 8.71 4.45 18.76
CA GLY A 78 9.71 3.58 18.15
C GLY A 78 9.44 3.25 16.67
N PRO A 79 10.20 2.31 16.09
CA PRO A 79 10.14 2.02 14.67
C PRO A 79 8.84 1.31 14.29
N ILE A 80 8.30 1.66 13.12
CA ILE A 80 7.15 0.98 12.51
C ILE A 80 7.38 0.85 10.99
N LEU A 81 6.74 -0.16 10.42
CA LEU A 81 6.53 -0.28 8.98
C LEU A 81 5.05 -0.18 8.67
N LEU A 82 4.72 0.39 7.52
CA LEU A 82 3.34 0.47 7.03
C LEU A 82 3.23 -0.25 5.70
N GLY A 83 2.05 -0.80 5.43
CA GLY A 83 1.70 -1.29 4.11
C GLY A 83 0.22 -1.49 3.96
N GLY A 84 -0.18 -1.88 2.77
CA GLY A 84 -1.57 -2.22 2.50
C GLY A 84 -1.79 -2.49 1.03
N TRP A 85 -2.83 -3.26 0.76
CA TRP A 85 -3.28 -3.56 -0.58
C TRP A 85 -4.30 -2.55 -1.07
N SER A 86 -4.18 -2.15 -2.34
CA SER A 86 -5.11 -1.23 -2.98
C SER A 86 -5.23 0.11 -2.21
N LEU A 87 -6.44 0.50 -1.79
CA LEU A 87 -6.71 1.64 -0.90
C LEU A 87 -5.77 1.68 0.31
N GLY A 88 -5.47 0.54 0.93
CA GLY A 88 -4.63 0.46 2.12
C GLY A 88 -3.22 1.01 1.90
N GLY A 89 -2.64 0.82 0.72
CA GLY A 89 -1.35 1.42 0.38
C GLY A 89 -1.43 2.95 0.24
N LEU A 90 -2.53 3.47 -0.31
CA LEU A 90 -2.78 4.91 -0.42
C LEU A 90 -3.03 5.56 0.95
N THR A 91 -3.77 4.88 1.83
CA THR A 91 -3.92 5.30 3.23
C THR A 91 -2.59 5.27 3.98
N ALA A 92 -1.71 4.29 3.71
CA ALA A 92 -0.38 4.23 4.31
C ALA A 92 0.47 5.44 3.90
N LEU A 93 0.40 5.88 2.63
CA LEU A 93 1.05 7.10 2.16
C LEU A 93 0.50 8.36 2.87
N GLU A 94 -0.81 8.42 3.09
CA GLU A 94 -1.44 9.52 3.82
C GLU A 94 -0.97 9.58 5.28
N ILE A 95 -0.88 8.43 5.95
CA ILE A 95 -0.30 8.32 7.30
C ILE A 95 1.15 8.81 7.28
N ALA A 96 1.96 8.36 6.33
CA ALA A 96 3.35 8.79 6.20
C ALA A 96 3.49 10.31 6.03
N ARG A 97 2.62 10.93 5.22
CA ARG A 97 2.58 12.39 5.05
C ARG A 97 2.32 13.11 6.37
N ILE A 98 1.34 12.64 7.15
CA ILE A 98 1.01 13.22 8.46
C ILE A 98 2.19 13.06 9.43
N LEU A 99 2.77 11.85 9.50
CA LEU A 99 3.91 11.56 10.39
C LEU A 99 5.16 12.37 10.03
N ALA A 100 5.38 12.71 8.77
CA ALA A 100 6.50 13.57 8.37
C ALA A 100 6.33 15.03 8.80
N GLY A 101 5.10 15.48 9.05
CA GLY A 101 4.80 16.84 9.51
C GLY A 101 4.64 16.97 11.03
N GLU A 102 4.54 15.87 11.76
CA GLU A 102 4.15 15.86 13.18
C GLU A 102 5.10 15.01 14.03
N ALA A 103 5.52 15.54 15.18
CA ALA A 103 6.33 14.77 16.14
C ALA A 103 5.44 13.81 16.96
N THR A 104 5.26 12.59 16.46
CA THR A 104 4.38 11.57 17.09
C THR A 104 5.13 10.57 17.97
N GLY A 105 6.47 10.50 17.87
CA GLY A 105 7.31 9.47 18.50
C GLY A 105 7.39 8.16 17.71
N LEU A 106 6.59 8.02 16.65
CA LEU A 106 6.68 6.91 15.70
C LEU A 106 7.79 7.20 14.68
N GLN A 107 8.60 6.20 14.40
CA GLN A 107 9.70 6.26 13.43
C GLN A 107 9.35 5.37 12.23
N LEU A 108 8.73 5.96 11.21
CA LEU A 108 8.36 5.21 10.01
C LEU A 108 9.60 4.83 9.21
N ARG A 109 9.87 3.53 9.10
CA ARG A 109 11.03 2.96 8.41
C ARG A 109 10.83 2.77 6.91
N GLY A 110 9.59 2.53 6.49
CA GLY A 110 9.26 2.33 5.08
C GLY A 110 7.79 1.97 4.86
N LEU A 111 7.40 2.00 3.58
CA LEU A 111 6.07 1.64 3.11
C LEU A 111 6.13 0.54 2.07
N ILE A 112 5.18 -0.38 2.15
CA ILE A 112 4.96 -1.40 1.12
C ILE A 112 3.56 -1.22 0.53
N LEU A 113 3.51 -0.77 -0.72
CA LEU A 113 2.29 -0.70 -1.50
C LEU A 113 2.06 -2.06 -2.17
N ILE A 114 0.96 -2.72 -1.84
CA ILE A 114 0.58 -3.97 -2.51
C ILE A 114 -0.43 -3.59 -3.58
N ASP A 115 0.03 -3.57 -4.83
CA ASP A 115 -0.73 -3.22 -6.02
C ASP A 115 -1.65 -2.01 -5.83
N SER A 116 -1.08 -0.88 -5.40
CA SER A 116 -1.80 0.39 -5.20
C SER A 116 -1.48 1.37 -6.34
N PRO A 117 -2.23 1.35 -7.45
CA PRO A 117 -2.05 2.30 -8.56
C PRO A 117 -2.33 3.76 -8.14
N LEU A 118 -1.72 4.71 -8.85
CA LEU A 118 -2.04 6.13 -8.70
C LEU A 118 -3.47 6.42 -9.23
N PRO A 119 -4.40 6.96 -8.41
CA PRO A 119 -5.82 7.04 -8.77
C PRO A 119 -6.24 8.35 -9.49
N GLU A 120 -5.31 9.22 -9.91
CA GLU A 120 -5.64 10.59 -10.36
C GLU A 120 -6.62 10.67 -11.55
N GLU A 121 -6.69 9.62 -12.38
CA GLU A 121 -7.56 9.58 -13.56
C GLU A 121 -8.90 8.86 -13.33
N TRP A 122 -9.10 8.24 -12.16
CA TRP A 122 -10.24 7.34 -11.90
C TRP A 122 -11.57 8.08 -11.92
N ALA A 123 -11.64 9.29 -11.37
CA ALA A 123 -12.85 10.10 -11.39
C ALA A 123 -13.39 10.39 -12.82
N ASN A 124 -12.51 10.34 -13.82
CA ASN A 124 -12.84 10.58 -15.23
C ASN A 124 -13.10 9.28 -16.01
N HIS A 125 -12.73 8.12 -15.45
CA HIS A 125 -12.91 6.81 -16.03
C HIS A 125 -14.08 6.12 -15.32
N ARG A 126 -15.30 6.28 -15.85
CA ARG A 126 -16.53 5.79 -15.20
C ARG A 126 -16.87 4.32 -15.51
N ASP A 127 -15.87 3.46 -15.61
CA ASP A 127 -16.08 2.00 -15.60
C ASP A 127 -15.85 1.50 -14.16
N ARG A 128 -16.72 1.98 -13.24
CA ARG A 128 -16.63 1.71 -11.79
C ARG A 128 -16.93 0.23 -11.52
N PHE A 129 -15.85 -0.49 -11.24
CA PHE A 129 -15.70 -1.90 -10.90
C PHE A 129 -16.33 -2.96 -11.83
N VAL A 130 -15.57 -4.04 -12.00
CA VAL A 130 -16.10 -5.37 -12.36
C VAL A 130 -17.22 -5.71 -11.37
N ASP A 131 -18.30 -6.35 -11.84
CA ASP A 131 -19.39 -6.85 -11.01
C ASP A 131 -18.89 -7.25 -9.60
N ALA A 132 -19.55 -6.73 -8.56
CA ALA A 132 -19.24 -6.98 -7.15
C ALA A 132 -19.14 -8.48 -6.77
N ASP A 133 -19.57 -9.37 -7.67
CA ASP A 133 -19.47 -10.82 -7.59
C ASP A 133 -18.04 -11.37 -7.48
N VAL A 134 -17.00 -10.58 -7.74
CA VAL A 134 -15.59 -11.03 -7.56
C VAL A 134 -15.20 -11.18 -6.08
N TRP A 135 -15.86 -10.46 -5.16
CA TRP A 135 -15.40 -10.31 -3.76
C TRP A 135 -16.09 -11.20 -2.75
N VAL A 136 -17.21 -11.78 -3.15
CA VAL A 136 -18.15 -12.39 -2.24
C VAL A 136 -18.62 -13.70 -2.80
N THR A 137 -18.08 -14.78 -2.24
CA THR A 137 -18.53 -16.13 -2.57
C THR A 137 -20.05 -16.27 -2.36
N GLU A 138 -20.66 -17.27 -2.99
CA GLU A 138 -22.06 -17.63 -2.72
C GLU A 138 -22.34 -17.85 -1.23
N THR A 139 -21.31 -18.24 -0.46
CA THR A 139 -21.41 -18.51 0.98
C THR A 139 -21.30 -17.27 1.86
N THR A 140 -20.89 -16.12 1.31
CA THR A 140 -20.78 -14.87 2.07
C THR A 140 -22.18 -14.35 2.43
N SER A 141 -22.39 -14.02 3.72
CA SER A 141 -23.70 -13.56 4.20
C SER A 141 -24.15 -12.27 3.51
N ALA A 142 -25.45 -12.12 3.26
CA ALA A 142 -26.01 -10.90 2.64
C ALA A 142 -25.63 -9.61 3.40
N LYS A 143 -25.53 -9.68 4.73
CA LYS A 143 -25.08 -8.56 5.57
C LYS A 143 -23.63 -8.18 5.28
N THR A 144 -22.75 -9.18 5.12
CA THR A 144 -21.34 -8.95 4.79
C THR A 144 -21.20 -8.37 3.39
N LYS A 145 -21.97 -8.89 2.42
CA LYS A 145 -22.01 -8.35 1.04
C LYS A 145 -22.36 -6.86 1.05
N GLN A 146 -23.46 -6.50 1.71
CA GLN A 146 -23.88 -5.11 1.85
C GLN A 146 -22.83 -4.22 2.56
N ALA A 147 -22.16 -4.72 3.59
CA ALA A 147 -21.11 -3.98 4.27
C ALA A 147 -19.90 -3.70 3.35
N VAL A 148 -19.49 -4.68 2.55
CA VAL A 148 -18.43 -4.51 1.54
C VAL A 148 -18.87 -3.52 0.47
N ASP A 149 -20.10 -3.60 -0.02
CA ASP A 149 -20.63 -2.66 -1.03
C ASP A 149 -20.56 -1.21 -0.53
N TRP A 150 -21.00 -0.96 0.71
CA TRP A 150 -20.87 0.38 1.33
C TRP A 150 -19.43 0.86 1.47
N ARG A 151 -18.47 -0.06 1.61
CA ARG A 151 -17.05 0.28 1.71
C ARG A 151 -16.40 0.51 0.36
N MET A 152 -16.78 -0.23 -0.67
CA MET A 152 -16.33 0.02 -2.04
C MET A 152 -16.86 1.37 -2.55
N ASP A 153 -18.14 1.69 -2.30
CA ASP A 153 -18.72 3.01 -2.61
C ASP A 153 -17.97 4.15 -1.91
N GLU A 154 -17.61 3.95 -0.64
CA GLU A 154 -16.85 4.91 0.14
C GLU A 154 -15.39 5.03 -0.34
N CYS A 155 -14.77 3.93 -0.74
CA CYS A 155 -13.44 3.90 -1.36
C CYS A 155 -13.42 4.76 -2.61
N ASP A 156 -14.39 4.62 -3.52
CA ASP A 156 -14.50 5.47 -4.71
C ASP A 156 -14.60 6.94 -4.35
N ARG A 157 -15.47 7.28 -3.39
CA ARG A 157 -15.65 8.66 -2.93
C ARG A 157 -14.36 9.23 -2.36
N LEU A 158 -13.63 8.45 -1.57
CA LEU A 158 -12.33 8.84 -1.00
C LEU A 158 -11.32 9.12 -2.12
N LEU A 159 -11.23 8.25 -3.12
CA LEU A 159 -10.23 8.33 -4.18
C LEU A 159 -10.54 9.42 -5.22
N ASP A 160 -11.81 9.72 -5.51
CA ASP A 160 -12.21 10.85 -6.36
C ASP A 160 -11.60 12.18 -5.86
N GLY A 161 -11.61 12.37 -4.53
CA GLY A 161 -11.12 13.58 -3.86
C GLY A 161 -9.65 13.54 -3.44
N TRP A 162 -9.03 12.36 -3.40
CA TRP A 162 -7.66 12.21 -2.90
C TRP A 162 -6.61 12.60 -3.95
N ARG A 163 -5.47 13.11 -3.49
CA ARG A 163 -4.32 13.45 -4.33
C ARG A 163 -3.06 12.93 -3.67
N ALA A 164 -2.09 12.49 -4.48
CA ALA A 164 -0.82 12.02 -3.96
C ALA A 164 -0.16 13.10 -3.08
N PRO A 165 0.36 12.73 -1.89
CA PRO A 165 1.07 13.66 -1.01
C PRO A 165 2.19 14.40 -1.74
N ARG A 166 2.39 15.67 -1.37
CA ARG A 166 3.58 16.42 -1.77
C ARG A 166 4.56 16.43 -0.62
N TRP A 167 5.81 16.10 -0.92
CA TRP A 167 6.91 16.09 0.03
C TRP A 167 7.76 17.34 -0.15
N GLN A 168 8.40 17.80 0.92
CA GLN A 168 9.33 18.91 0.81
C GLN A 168 10.56 18.43 0.04
N GLN A 169 10.75 18.93 -1.17
CA GLN A 169 11.98 18.69 -1.94
C GLN A 169 13.16 19.29 -1.17
N PRO A 170 14.30 18.57 -1.06
CA PRO A 170 15.54 19.20 -0.64
C PRO A 170 15.81 20.40 -1.56
N ARG A 171 16.02 21.59 -0.99
CA ARG A 171 16.53 22.71 -1.80
C ARG A 171 17.86 22.26 -2.40
N PRO A 172 18.11 22.42 -3.70
CA PRO A 172 19.44 22.15 -4.24
C PRO A 172 20.43 23.08 -3.53
N GLY A 173 21.21 22.52 -2.60
CA GLY A 173 22.31 23.24 -1.97
C GLY A 173 23.28 23.64 -3.06
N GLY A 174 23.77 24.89 -3.04
CA GLY A 174 24.71 25.45 -4.02
C GLY A 174 26.11 24.81 -4.03
N GLY A 175 26.22 23.53 -3.68
CA GLY A 175 27.40 22.71 -3.94
C GLY A 175 27.28 22.12 -5.34
N ARG A 176 28.37 22.21 -6.12
CA ARG A 176 28.48 21.58 -7.44
C ARG A 176 27.97 20.14 -7.38
N ALA A 177 26.98 19.82 -8.21
CA ALA A 177 26.69 18.43 -8.55
C ALA A 177 27.99 17.81 -9.06
N GLU A 178 28.50 16.78 -8.36
CA GLU A 178 29.52 15.95 -8.96
C GLU A 178 28.97 15.34 -10.24
N PRO A 179 29.77 15.29 -11.33
CA PRO A 179 29.33 14.63 -12.55
C PRO A 179 29.03 13.15 -12.25
N PRO A 180 28.13 12.50 -13.01
CA PRO A 180 27.82 11.09 -12.81
C PRO A 180 29.06 10.25 -13.15
N GLY A 181 29.87 9.98 -12.12
CA GLY A 181 31.11 9.21 -12.16
C GLY A 181 30.98 7.98 -11.28
N SER A 182 30.83 6.83 -11.92
CA SER A 182 30.89 5.47 -11.36
C SER A 182 29.94 5.12 -10.19
N LEU A 183 28.66 4.92 -10.51
CA LEU A 183 27.81 3.95 -9.81
C LEU A 183 28.14 2.49 -10.20
N THR A 184 29.38 2.20 -10.61
CA THR A 184 29.82 0.85 -11.02
C THR A 184 30.40 0.02 -9.88
N GLN A 185 30.37 0.50 -8.63
CA GLN A 185 30.79 -0.28 -7.46
C GLN A 185 29.76 -0.22 -6.34
N ARG A 186 28.56 -0.75 -6.61
CA ARG A 186 27.64 -1.34 -5.60
C ARG A 186 26.49 -2.17 -6.23
N ALA A 187 26.65 -2.63 -7.47
CA ALA A 187 25.70 -3.54 -8.14
C ALA A 187 25.88 -5.03 -7.74
N HIS A 188 26.78 -5.34 -6.80
CA HIS A 188 26.85 -6.66 -6.20
C HIS A 188 25.86 -6.73 -5.03
N GLY A 189 24.67 -7.28 -5.29
CA GLY A 189 23.67 -7.56 -4.26
C GLY A 189 22.27 -7.00 -4.50
N LEU A 190 22.02 -6.30 -5.61
CA LEU A 190 20.64 -5.96 -5.98
C LEU A 190 19.88 -7.24 -6.34
N PRO A 191 18.70 -7.48 -5.74
CA PRO A 191 17.86 -8.57 -6.18
C PRO A 191 17.58 -8.42 -7.68
N GLN A 192 17.85 -9.47 -8.46
CA GLN A 192 17.67 -9.46 -9.92
C GLN A 192 16.22 -9.16 -10.34
N ASP A 193 15.28 -9.34 -9.42
CA ASP A 193 13.83 -9.16 -9.58
C ASP A 193 13.34 -7.74 -9.23
N ASN A 194 14.20 -6.81 -8.77
CA ASN A 194 13.81 -5.40 -8.62
C ASN A 194 13.84 -4.70 -9.98
N ILE A 195 12.66 -4.33 -10.48
CA ILE A 195 12.46 -3.76 -11.82
C ILE A 195 13.11 -2.39 -11.97
N LEU A 196 13.23 -1.62 -10.89
CA LEU A 196 13.88 -0.30 -10.94
C LEU A 196 15.40 -0.38 -10.91
N GLY A 197 15.98 -1.56 -10.63
CA GLY A 197 17.43 -1.79 -10.68
C GLY A 197 18.26 -0.91 -9.73
N ARG A 198 17.65 -0.31 -8.71
CA ARG A 198 18.31 0.56 -7.72
C ARG A 198 17.94 0.16 -6.30
N PRO A 199 18.88 0.19 -5.33
CA PRO A 199 18.57 -0.11 -3.94
C PRO A 199 17.82 1.08 -3.31
N PRO A 200 16.99 0.84 -2.28
CA PRO A 200 16.50 1.94 -1.45
C PRO A 200 17.69 2.72 -0.83
N PRO A 201 17.61 4.05 -0.70
CA PRO A 201 18.65 4.84 -0.08
C PRO A 201 18.75 4.45 1.39
N PRO A 202 19.96 4.40 1.96
CA PRO A 202 20.15 4.14 3.37
C PRO A 202 19.46 5.23 4.22
N PRO A 203 18.98 4.90 5.44
CA PRO A 203 18.17 5.81 6.27
C PRO A 203 18.82 7.18 6.52
N GLU A 204 20.14 7.26 6.56
CA GLU A 204 20.90 8.50 6.81
C GLU A 204 20.81 9.51 5.64
N LEU A 205 20.36 9.08 4.46
CA LEU A 205 20.14 9.94 3.30
C LEU A 205 18.70 10.49 3.23
N LEU A 206 17.81 10.05 4.11
CA LEU A 206 16.44 10.55 4.17
C LEU A 206 16.44 11.97 4.77
N VAL A 207 16.11 12.95 3.95
CA VAL A 207 15.96 14.34 4.40
C VAL A 207 14.62 14.49 5.11
N ALA A 208 14.60 15.18 6.26
CA ALA A 208 13.36 15.49 6.96
C ALA A 208 12.34 16.14 6.00
N GLY A 209 11.14 15.58 5.91
CA GLY A 209 10.09 16.02 4.99
C GLY A 209 10.13 15.36 3.60
N SER A 210 11.06 14.45 3.33
CA SER A 210 11.07 13.54 2.16
C SER A 210 10.17 12.32 2.40
N PRO A 211 9.69 11.64 1.32
CA PRO A 211 8.97 10.38 1.50
C PRO A 211 9.89 9.34 2.16
N PRO A 212 9.34 8.43 3.01
CA PRO A 212 10.08 7.25 3.44
C PRO A 212 10.41 6.35 2.24
N PRO A 213 11.28 5.35 2.39
CA PRO A 213 11.41 4.29 1.40
C PRO A 213 10.04 3.68 1.07
N VAL A 214 9.66 3.67 -0.21
CA VAL A 214 8.40 3.12 -0.70
C VAL A 214 8.71 2.01 -1.70
N VAL A 215 8.18 0.82 -1.45
CA VAL A 215 8.31 -0.33 -2.36
C VAL A 215 6.93 -0.72 -2.86
N LEU A 216 6.83 -1.00 -4.17
CA LEU A 216 5.61 -1.48 -4.81
C LEU A 216 5.72 -2.97 -5.12
N LEU A 217 4.74 -3.74 -4.68
CA LEU A 217 4.47 -5.08 -5.20
C LEU A 217 3.41 -4.94 -6.29
N ARG A 218 3.71 -5.29 -7.53
CA ARG A 218 2.86 -4.99 -8.69
C ARG A 218 2.29 -6.28 -9.29
N ALA A 219 0.97 -6.37 -9.39
CA ALA A 219 0.30 -7.38 -10.20
C ALA A 219 0.64 -7.14 -11.69
N THR A 220 0.95 -8.19 -12.46
CA THR A 220 1.34 -8.01 -13.87
C THR A 220 0.18 -8.01 -14.84
N ASP A 221 -0.89 -8.69 -14.47
CA ASP A 221 -2.00 -8.99 -15.38
C ASP A 221 -3.14 -7.99 -15.17
N ARG A 222 -3.93 -7.79 -16.23
CA ARG A 222 -5.16 -7.00 -16.14
C ARG A 222 -6.27 -7.85 -15.56
N VAL A 223 -7.14 -7.21 -14.80
CA VAL A 223 -8.38 -7.79 -14.32
C VAL A 223 -9.25 -8.18 -15.51
N PRO A 224 -9.75 -9.43 -15.57
CA PRO A 224 -10.66 -9.87 -16.62
C PRO A 224 -11.94 -9.02 -16.63
N VAL A 225 -12.31 -8.50 -17.81
CA VAL A 225 -13.58 -7.79 -18.01
C VAL A 225 -14.68 -8.76 -18.48
N PRO A 226 -15.95 -8.58 -18.10
CA PRO A 226 -17.04 -9.48 -18.50
C PRO A 226 -17.17 -9.65 -20.01
N ALA A 227 -17.60 -10.84 -20.43
CA ALA A 227 -17.86 -11.12 -21.83
C ALA A 227 -18.97 -10.22 -22.39
N GLY A 228 -18.70 -9.53 -23.50
CA GLY A 228 -19.63 -8.57 -24.11
C GLY A 228 -19.35 -7.10 -23.78
N SER A 229 -18.39 -6.82 -22.89
CA SER A 229 -17.85 -5.46 -22.69
C SER A 229 -17.28 -4.90 -24.00
N LYS A 230 -17.25 -3.56 -24.11
CA LYS A 230 -16.72 -2.88 -25.31
C LYS A 230 -15.23 -3.23 -25.50
N PRO A 231 -14.75 -3.37 -26.74
CA PRO A 231 -13.32 -3.54 -26.99
C PRO A 231 -12.50 -2.44 -26.32
N GLY A 232 -11.52 -2.83 -25.51
CA GLY A 232 -10.66 -1.89 -24.76
C GLY A 232 -11.22 -1.41 -23.42
N SER A 233 -12.36 -1.94 -22.95
CA SER A 233 -12.82 -1.70 -21.57
C SER A 233 -11.76 -2.16 -20.57
N LEU A 234 -11.58 -1.35 -19.51
CA LEU A 234 -10.65 -1.60 -18.42
C LEU A 234 -11.34 -1.28 -17.10
N VAL A 235 -10.77 -1.80 -16.02
CA VAL A 235 -11.11 -1.36 -14.66
C VAL A 235 -10.15 -0.26 -14.24
N ASP A 236 -10.56 0.57 -13.28
CA ASP A 236 -9.79 1.75 -12.87
C ASP A 236 -8.36 1.40 -12.40
N VAL A 237 -8.22 0.28 -11.67
CA VAL A 237 -6.93 -0.21 -11.19
C VAL A 237 -5.95 -0.61 -12.31
N ASP A 238 -6.44 -0.79 -13.54
CA ASP A 238 -5.62 -1.17 -14.70
C ASP A 238 -5.30 -0.02 -15.65
N LEU A 239 -5.79 1.20 -15.38
CA LEU A 239 -5.48 2.38 -16.19
C LEU A 239 -3.99 2.64 -16.37
N HIS A 240 -3.19 2.18 -15.41
CA HIS A 240 -1.73 2.30 -15.43
C HIS A 240 -1.00 0.95 -15.42
N ARG A 241 -1.69 -0.16 -15.72
CA ARG A 241 -1.10 -1.52 -15.65
C ARG A 241 0.13 -1.69 -16.54
N ASP A 242 0.15 -0.99 -17.68
CA ASP A 242 1.28 -1.02 -18.62
C ASP A 242 2.53 -0.29 -18.09
N SER A 243 2.40 0.59 -17.09
CA SER A 243 3.54 1.23 -16.43
C SER A 243 4.19 0.29 -15.41
N ALA A 244 5.53 0.24 -15.44
CA ALA A 244 6.36 -0.41 -14.41
C ALA A 244 6.05 0.08 -12.98
N GLN A 245 5.52 1.30 -12.86
CA GLN A 245 5.29 1.98 -11.59
C GLN A 245 3.82 2.29 -11.36
N LEU A 246 2.88 1.70 -12.11
CA LEU A 246 1.43 1.92 -11.94
C LEU A 246 1.02 3.41 -11.88
N GLY A 247 1.69 4.24 -12.67
CA GLY A 247 1.43 5.68 -12.77
C GLY A 247 2.18 6.53 -11.75
N TRP A 248 2.85 5.95 -10.75
CA TRP A 248 3.67 6.69 -9.79
C TRP A 248 4.87 7.40 -10.44
N ASP A 249 5.28 6.96 -11.62
CA ASP A 249 6.31 7.59 -12.46
C ASP A 249 5.88 8.93 -13.09
N ARG A 250 4.59 9.30 -12.95
CA ARG A 250 4.03 10.56 -13.47
C ARG A 250 4.17 11.72 -12.49
N LEU A 251 4.53 11.44 -11.24
CA LEU A 251 4.81 12.47 -10.25
C LEU A 251 6.09 13.24 -10.63
N GLU A 252 6.16 14.51 -10.24
CA GLU A 252 7.35 15.36 -10.48
C GLU A 252 8.60 14.89 -9.71
N TYR A 253 8.47 13.84 -8.89
CA TYR A 253 9.53 13.29 -8.06
C TYR A 253 9.46 11.76 -8.01
N PRO A 254 10.60 11.06 -7.87
CA PRO A 254 10.62 9.60 -7.84
C PRO A 254 10.18 9.08 -6.46
N LEU A 255 8.91 8.71 -6.32
CA LEU A 255 8.37 8.16 -5.06
C LEU A 255 8.90 6.73 -4.77
N LEU A 256 8.85 5.85 -5.79
CA LEU A 256 9.13 4.43 -5.62
C LEU A 256 10.63 4.13 -5.63
N HIS A 257 11.04 3.30 -4.68
CA HIS A 257 12.42 2.89 -4.48
C HIS A 257 12.71 1.54 -5.14
N ALA A 258 11.78 0.60 -5.03
CA ALA A 258 11.81 -0.67 -5.72
C ALA A 258 10.41 -1.07 -6.19
N VAL A 259 10.37 -1.90 -7.23
CA VAL A 259 9.15 -2.53 -7.73
C VAL A 259 9.44 -4.01 -7.93
N TYR A 260 8.56 -4.86 -7.42
CA TYR A 260 8.62 -6.32 -7.60
C TYR A 260 7.31 -6.81 -8.23
N ASP A 261 7.41 -7.59 -9.29
CA ASP A 261 6.25 -8.15 -9.97
C ASP A 261 5.72 -9.41 -9.28
N ILE A 262 4.40 -9.54 -9.30
CA ILE A 262 3.65 -10.72 -8.86
C ILE A 262 2.73 -11.11 -10.02
N PRO A 263 2.85 -12.34 -10.58
CA PRO A 263 1.92 -12.84 -11.58
C PRO A 263 0.47 -12.86 -11.04
N GLY A 264 -0.51 -12.54 -11.88
CA GLY A 264 -1.90 -12.34 -11.48
C GLY A 264 -2.36 -10.89 -11.67
N HIS A 265 -3.62 -10.62 -11.35
CA HIS A 265 -4.25 -9.31 -11.45
C HIS A 265 -4.54 -8.73 -10.06
N HIS A 266 -4.96 -7.47 -10.01
CA HIS A 266 -5.15 -6.72 -8.75
C HIS A 266 -5.95 -7.49 -7.68
N PHE A 267 -6.91 -8.30 -8.11
CA PHE A 267 -7.93 -8.92 -7.28
C PHE A 267 -7.67 -10.38 -6.89
N ASP A 268 -6.65 -11.03 -7.45
CA ASP A 268 -6.33 -12.45 -7.16
C ASP A 268 -4.99 -12.63 -6.45
N LEU A 269 -4.32 -11.54 -6.04
CA LEU A 269 -3.01 -11.57 -5.38
C LEU A 269 -2.95 -12.43 -4.12
N PHE A 270 -4.07 -12.50 -3.38
CA PHE A 270 -4.19 -13.32 -2.17
C PHE A 270 -4.91 -14.65 -2.42
N GLU A 271 -5.26 -14.95 -3.67
CA GLU A 271 -5.85 -16.21 -4.08
C GLU A 271 -4.81 -17.13 -4.70
N GLY A 272 -4.95 -18.43 -4.50
CA GLY A 272 -4.01 -19.41 -5.05
C GLY A 272 -2.68 -19.45 -4.28
N TYR A 273 -2.14 -20.66 -4.12
CA TYR A 273 -0.98 -20.89 -3.26
C TYR A 273 0.27 -20.13 -3.73
N ASP A 274 0.60 -20.20 -5.01
CA ASP A 274 1.84 -19.63 -5.56
C ASP A 274 1.90 -18.10 -5.42
N ARG A 275 0.77 -17.41 -5.62
CA ARG A 275 0.71 -15.94 -5.48
C ARG A 275 0.78 -15.52 -4.01
N LEU A 276 0.05 -16.20 -3.14
CA LEU A 276 0.08 -15.94 -1.71
C LEU A 276 1.46 -16.19 -1.11
N GLU A 277 2.14 -17.26 -1.54
CA GLU A 277 3.53 -17.54 -1.18
C GLU A 277 4.45 -16.41 -1.67
N LYS A 278 4.28 -15.95 -2.91
CA LYS A 278 5.09 -14.85 -3.46
C LYS A 278 4.88 -13.53 -2.72
N VAL A 279 3.64 -13.16 -2.41
CA VAL A 279 3.30 -11.98 -1.60
C VAL A 279 3.97 -12.10 -0.23
N THR A 280 3.86 -13.26 0.42
CA THR A 280 4.48 -13.54 1.73
C THR A 280 5.99 -13.41 1.68
N GLU A 281 6.65 -14.05 0.70
CA GLU A 281 8.10 -14.01 0.50
C GLU A 281 8.59 -12.56 0.35
N LEU A 282 7.94 -11.79 -0.54
CA LEU A 282 8.30 -10.40 -0.81
C LEU A 282 8.08 -9.51 0.42
N LEU A 283 6.93 -9.60 1.08
CA LEU A 283 6.65 -8.83 2.30
C LEU A 283 7.68 -9.13 3.41
N GLY A 284 7.98 -10.40 3.65
CA GLY A 284 8.96 -10.82 4.66
C GLY A 284 10.36 -10.31 4.33
N ARG A 285 10.81 -10.46 3.08
CA ARG A 285 12.11 -9.97 2.63
C ARG A 285 12.22 -8.44 2.74
N ILE A 286 11.30 -7.71 2.11
CA ILE A 286 11.34 -6.25 2.01
C ILE A 286 11.22 -5.61 3.40
N SER A 287 10.33 -6.13 4.25
CA SER A 287 10.18 -5.60 5.61
C SER A 287 11.48 -5.76 6.42
N ARG A 288 12.20 -6.90 6.29
CA ARG A 288 13.52 -7.07 6.93
C ARG A 288 14.56 -6.11 6.37
N GLU A 289 14.58 -5.89 5.06
CA GLU A 289 15.49 -4.93 4.42
C GLU A 289 15.23 -3.48 4.82
N MET A 290 14.00 -3.12 5.22
CA MET A 290 13.64 -1.78 5.70
C MET A 290 13.89 -1.57 7.20
N ASP A 291 14.06 -2.65 7.97
CA ASP A 291 14.19 -2.60 9.44
C ASP A 291 15.63 -2.35 9.93
N VAL A 292 16.60 -2.45 9.03
CA VAL A 292 18.04 -2.28 9.33
C VAL A 292 18.46 -0.81 9.56
#